data_AF-A0A6V8P2N7-F1
#
_entry.id   AF-A0A6V8P2N7-F1
#
_cell.length_a   1.000
_cell.length_b   1.000
_cell.length_c   1.000
_cell.angle_alpha   90.00
_cell.angle_beta   90.00
_cell.angle_gamma   90.00
#
_symmetry.space_group_name_H-M   'P 1'
#
loop_
_entity.id
_entity.type
_entity.pdbx_description
1 polymer ?
#
loop_
_entity_poly.entity_id
_entity_poly.type
_entity_poly.pdbx_seq_one_letter_code
_entity_poly.pdbx_strand_id
1 'polypeptide(L)'
;MRTTIDIPDEQRAELLSLAAKRGLRGYSDLVREAVELYLARAHNEEKRKEKVLALEGIWAEESPEQINEAIDSAWSAWDMKEREHNGL
;
A
#
# COMPACT_ATOMS: atom_id res chain seq x y z
N MET A 1 -26.08 2.76 -6.51
CA MET A 1 -26.54 4.13 -6.88
C MET A 1 -26.12 4.40 -8.32
N ARG A 2 -26.93 5.13 -9.10
CA ARG A 2 -26.57 5.52 -10.49
C ARG A 2 -25.91 6.89 -10.47
N THR A 3 -24.70 6.98 -11.01
CA THR A 3 -23.94 8.22 -11.11
C THR A 3 -23.57 8.44 -12.57
N THR A 4 -23.70 9.68 -13.04
CA THR A 4 -23.21 10.10 -14.34
C THR A 4 -21.85 10.78 -14.11
N ILE A 5 -20.86 10.39 -14.89
CA ILE A 5 -19.51 10.96 -14.88
C ILE A 5 -19.13 11.29 -16.32
N ASP A 6 -18.35 12.34 -16.48
CA ASP A 6 -17.77 12.68 -17.79
C ASP A 6 -16.46 11.93 -17.96
N ILE A 7 -16.30 11.28 -19.12
CA ILE A 7 -15.07 10.66 -19.57
C ILE A 7 -14.87 10.97 -21.06
N PRO A 8 -13.62 11.12 -21.54
CA PRO A 8 -13.32 11.25 -22.95
C PRO A 8 -13.87 10.07 -23.77
N ASP A 9 -14.30 10.35 -25.00
CA ASP A 9 -14.83 9.33 -25.91
C ASP A 9 -13.84 8.19 -26.18
N GLU A 10 -12.55 8.49 -26.23
CA GLU A 10 -11.46 7.51 -26.37
C GLU A 10 -11.45 6.52 -25.20
N GLN A 11 -11.52 7.02 -23.96
CA GLN A 11 -11.56 6.17 -22.77
C GLN A 11 -12.84 5.32 -22.75
N ARG A 12 -13.97 5.89 -23.16
CA ARG A 12 -15.23 5.14 -23.28
C ARG A 12 -15.09 4.00 -24.31
N ALA A 13 -14.46 4.25 -25.45
CA ALA A 13 -14.23 3.24 -26.47
C ALA A 13 -13.32 2.10 -25.97
N GLU A 14 -12.24 2.44 -25.27
CA GLU A 14 -11.35 1.45 -24.65
C GLU A 14 -12.06 0.60 -23.60
N LEU A 15 -12.85 1.23 -22.73
CA LEU A 15 -13.64 0.54 -21.71
C LEU A 15 -14.65 -0.42 -22.33
N LEU A 16 -15.32 -0.02 -23.43
CA LEU A 16 -16.22 -0.91 -24.17
C LEU A 16 -15.48 -2.08 -24.81
N SER A 17 -14.31 -1.84 -25.40
CA SER A 17 -13.46 -2.90 -25.97
C SER A 17 -13.02 -3.90 -24.90
N LEU A 18 -12.59 -3.42 -23.74
CA LEU A 18 -12.18 -4.26 -22.62
C LEU A 18 -13.36 -5.06 -22.04
N ALA A 19 -14.54 -4.44 -21.93
CA ALA A 19 -15.76 -5.11 -21.48
C ALA A 19 -16.14 -6.25 -22.42
N ALA A 20 -16.11 -6.02 -23.74
CA ALA A 20 -16.39 -7.03 -24.75
C ALA A 20 -15.41 -8.21 -24.67
N LYS A 21 -14.11 -7.93 -24.51
CA LYS A 21 -13.08 -8.97 -24.32
C LYS A 21 -13.31 -9.82 -23.06
N ARG A 22 -13.89 -9.23 -22.01
CA ARG A 22 -14.24 -9.93 -20.76
C ARG A 22 -15.64 -10.55 -20.77
N GLY A 23 -16.37 -10.50 -21.90
CA GLY A 23 -17.73 -11.03 -22.00
C GLY A 23 -18.78 -10.25 -21.20
N LEU A 24 -18.48 -9.00 -20.85
CA LEU A 24 -19.37 -8.13 -20.07
C LEU A 24 -20.34 -7.37 -20.99
N ARG A 25 -21.55 -7.12 -20.47
CA ARG A 25 -22.63 -6.44 -21.22
C ARG A 25 -22.37 -4.93 -21.42
N GLY A 26 -21.40 -4.36 -20.72
CA GLY A 26 -21.01 -2.96 -20.74
C GLY A 26 -19.85 -2.68 -19.79
N TYR A 27 -19.38 -1.44 -19.73
CA TYR A 27 -18.19 -1.07 -18.95
C TYR A 27 -18.46 -0.70 -17.48
N SER A 28 -19.71 -0.72 -17.02
CA SER A 28 -20.04 -0.28 -15.66
C SER A 28 -19.37 -1.10 -14.56
N ASP A 29 -19.20 -2.41 -14.77
CA ASP A 29 -18.49 -3.26 -13.79
C ASP A 29 -16.99 -2.98 -13.79
N LEU A 30 -16.39 -2.64 -14.94
CA LEU A 30 -14.99 -2.20 -15.02
C LEU A 30 -14.75 -0.88 -14.29
N VAL A 31 -15.67 0.08 -14.45
CA VAL A 31 -15.57 1.37 -13.75
C VAL A 31 -15.67 1.16 -12.24
N ARG A 32 -16.55 0.25 -11.78
CA ARG A 32 -16.66 -0.08 -10.36
C ARG A 32 -15.35 -0.70 -9.83
N GLU A 33 -14.82 -1.69 -10.53
CA GLU A 33 -13.54 -2.33 -10.21
C GLU A 33 -12.41 -1.30 -10.13
N ALA A 34 -12.32 -0.39 -11.11
CA ALA A 34 -11.30 0.66 -11.14
C ALA A 34 -11.41 1.63 -9.95
N VAL A 35 -12.64 2.02 -9.58
CA VAL A 35 -12.89 2.90 -8.42
C VAL A 35 -12.51 2.19 -7.12
N GLU A 36 -12.88 0.91 -6.97
CA GLU A 36 -12.51 0.11 -5.79
C GLU A 36 -10.98 -0.02 -5.66
N LEU A 37 -10.29 -0.32 -6.76
CA LEU A 37 -8.83 -0.41 -6.80
C LEU A 37 -8.16 0.93 -6.45
N TYR A 38 -8.69 2.04 -6.97
CA TYR A 38 -8.19 3.37 -6.66
C TYR A 38 -8.34 3.72 -5.18
N LEU A 39 -9.53 3.49 -4.61
CA LEU A 39 -9.80 3.78 -3.20
C LEU A 39 -8.98 2.89 -2.26
N ALA A 40 -8.84 1.60 -2.58
CA ALA A 40 -8.00 0.69 -1.81
C ALA A 40 -6.53 1.14 -1.82
N ARG A 41 -6.02 1.57 -2.99
CA ARG A 41 -4.67 2.13 -3.10
C ARG A 41 -4.51 3.41 -2.29
N ALA A 42 -5.44 4.35 -2.42
CA ALA A 42 -5.40 5.62 -1.71
C ALA A 42 -5.39 5.42 -0.18
N HIS A 43 -6.26 4.53 0.34
CA HIS A 43 -6.29 4.21 1.77
C HIS A 43 -4.98 3.57 2.27
N ASN A 44 -4.39 2.70 1.47
CA ASN A 44 -3.11 2.08 1.82
C ASN A 44 -1.95 3.07 1.78
N GLU A 45 -1.99 4.06 0.89
CA GLU A 45 -1.00 5.13 0.84
C GLU A 45 -1.13 6.05 2.06
N GLU A 46 -2.35 6.43 2.43
CA GLU A 46 -2.61 7.26 3.61
C GLU A 46 -2.11 6.56 4.89
N LYS A 47 -2.48 5.30 5.09
CA LYS A 47 -1.97 4.49 6.21
C LYS A 47 -0.45 4.37 6.23
N ARG A 48 0.19 4.35 5.05
CA ARG A 48 1.65 4.31 4.98
C ARG A 48 2.25 5.65 5.41
N LYS A 49 1.66 6.77 4.98
CA LYS A 49 2.07 8.12 5.41
C LYS A 49 1.87 8.32 6.90
N GLU A 50 0.72 7.93 7.45
CA GLU A 50 0.45 7.95 8.89
C GLU A 50 1.47 7.14 9.69
N LYS A 51 1.83 5.93 9.22
CA LYS A 51 2.86 5.11 9.87
C LYS A 51 4.25 5.76 9.83
N VAL A 52 4.62 6.36 8.70
CA VAL A 52 5.90 7.06 8.57
C VAL A 52 5.94 8.29 9.49
N LEU A 53 4.88 9.09 9.52
CA LEU A 53 4.76 10.26 10.41
C LEU A 53 4.73 9.86 11.90
N ALA A 54 4.09 8.74 12.24
CA ALA A 54 4.11 8.21 13.60
C ALA A 54 5.52 7.74 14.03
N LEU A 55 6.31 7.18 13.11
CA LEU A 55 7.71 6.84 13.36
C LEU A 55 8.59 8.08 13.53
N GLU A 56 8.38 9.13 12.73
CA GLU A 56 9.07 10.42 12.91
C GLU A 56 8.77 11.04 14.29
N GLY A 57 7.53 10.94 14.78
CA GLY A 57 7.15 11.43 16.11
C GLY A 57 7.81 10.67 17.26
N ILE A 58 7.92 9.34 17.16
CA ILE A 58 8.55 8.50 18.20
C ILE A 58 10.07 8.75 18.24
N TRP A 59 10.72 8.88 17.07
CA TRP A 59 12.16 9.15 17.01
C TRP A 59 12.54 10.59 17.36
N ALA A 60 11.60 11.54 17.29
CA ALA A 60 11.83 12.91 17.74
C ALA A 60 11.75 13.08 19.26
N GLU A 61 11.05 12.16 19.96
CA GLU A 61 10.93 12.15 21.42
C GLU A 61 11.98 11.25 22.11
N GLU A 62 12.50 10.24 21.42
CA GLU A 62 13.58 9.39 21.91
C GLU A 62 14.95 10.05 21.70
N SER A 63 15.81 9.94 22.71
CA SER A 63 17.17 10.45 22.58
C SER A 63 17.96 9.57 21.59
N PRO A 64 18.95 10.14 20.87
CA PRO A 64 19.78 9.38 19.94
C PRO A 64 20.41 8.12 20.57
N GLU A 65 20.68 8.16 21.89
CA GLU A 65 21.20 7.03 22.65
C GLU A 65 20.20 5.86 22.74
N GLN A 66 18.91 6.15 22.93
CA GLN A 66 17.86 5.13 23.03
C GLN A 66 17.63 4.44 21.68
N ILE A 67 17.70 5.20 20.59
CA ILE A 67 17.62 4.67 19.22
C ILE A 67 18.82 3.76 18.93
N ASN A 68 20.03 4.19 19.30
CA ASN A 68 21.23 3.38 19.13
C ASN A 68 21.19 2.08 19.96
N GLU A 69 20.70 2.14 21.20
CA GLU A 69 20.57 0.96 22.06
C GLU A 69 19.53 -0.05 21.50
N ALA A 70 18.42 0.44 20.95
CA ALA A 70 17.42 -0.40 20.29
C ALA A 70 17.98 -1.07 19.02
N ILE A 71 18.76 -0.34 18.23
CA ILE A 71 19.44 -0.85 17.04
C ILE A 71 20.46 -1.94 17.44
N ASP A 72 21.31 -1.68 18.43
CA ASP A 72 22.32 -2.64 18.91
C ASP A 72 21.69 -3.92 19.47
N SER A 73 20.57 -3.80 20.19
CA SER A 73 19.79 -4.94 20.68
C SER A 73 19.19 -5.77 19.55
N ALA A 74 18.65 -5.13 18.50
CA ALA A 74 18.12 -5.82 17.32
C ALA A 74 19.20 -6.58 16.55
N TRP A 75 20.39 -5.98 16.37
CA TRP A 75 21.53 -6.64 15.73
C TRP A 75 22.07 -7.80 16.57
N SER A 76 22.16 -7.64 17.90
CA SER A 76 22.60 -8.71 18.81
C SER A 76 21.64 -9.89 18.83
N ALA A 77 20.32 -9.63 18.74
CA ALA A 77 19.30 -10.67 18.65
C ALA A 77 19.37 -11.43 17.30
N TRP A 78 19.74 -10.76 16.21
CA TRP A 78 19.99 -11.41 14.93
C TRP A 78 21.29 -12.23 14.94
N ASP A 79 22.38 -11.74 15.53
CA ASP A 79 23.66 -12.47 15.67
C ASP A 79 23.52 -13.72 16.57
N MET A 80 22.73 -13.65 17.64
CA MET A 80 22.43 -14.83 18.47
C MET A 80 21.60 -15.88 17.73
N LYS A 81 20.63 -15.45 16.91
CA LYS A 81 19.79 -16.38 16.12
C LYS A 81 20.60 -17.07 15.01
N GLU A 82 21.60 -16.39 14.44
CA GLU A 82 22.54 -17.00 13.49
C GLU A 82 23.47 -18.02 14.16
N ARG A 83 23.93 -17.75 15.40
CA ARG A 83 24.75 -18.68 16.19
C ARG A 83 23.97 -19.93 16.62
N GLU A 84 22.70 -19.80 17.01
CA GLU A 84 21.83 -20.94 17.35
C GLU A 84 21.54 -21.84 16.13
N HIS A 85 21.53 -21.28 14.91
CA HIS A 85 21.27 -22.05 13.68
C HIS A 85 22.53 -22.72 13.09
N ASN A 86 23.73 -22.19 13.38
CA ASN A 86 25.01 -22.70 12.88
C ASN A 86 25.81 -23.56 13.88
N GLY A 87 25.26 -23.89 15.05
CA GLY A 87 25.76 -24.96 15.92
C GLY A 87 27.23 -24.82 16.35
N LEU A 88 27.48 -23.95 17.32
CA LEU A 88 28.57 -24.10 18.29
C LEU A 88 27.99 -24.04 19.70
#